data_AF-A0A379VVY5-F1
#
_entry.id   AF-A0A379VVY5-F1
#
_cell.length_a   1.000
_cell.length_b   1.000
_cell.length_c   1.000
_cell.angle_alpha   90.00
_cell.angle_beta   90.00
_cell.angle_gamma   90.00
#
_symmetry.space_group_name_H-M   'P 1'
#
loop_
_entity.id
_entity.type
_entity.pdbx_description
1 polymer ?
#
loop_
_entity_poly.entity_id
_entity_poly.type
_entity_poly.pdbx_seq_one_letter_code
_entity_poly.pdbx_strand_id
1 'polypeptide(L)'
;MIVVGHRESSVPFSYYDNQQKVVGYSQDYSNAIVEAVKKKLNKPDLQVKLIPITSQNRIPLLQNGTFDFECGSTTNNLERQKQAAFSDTIFVVGTRLLTKKGGDIKDFPDLKGKAVVVTSGRPLKFCCISLTKSKRWGCVLLARKTTVTRSAPWKAVAPSPL
;
A
#
# COMPACT_ATOMS: atom_id res chain seq x y z
N MET A 1 25.70 -7.08 1.45
CA MET A 1 24.54 -6.58 2.19
C MET A 1 23.32 -6.74 1.30
N ILE A 2 22.16 -7.01 1.88
CA ILE A 2 20.86 -6.96 1.22
C ILE A 2 20.02 -5.85 1.88
N VAL A 3 19.33 -5.05 1.06
CA VAL A 3 18.54 -3.91 1.50
C VAL A 3 17.07 -4.18 1.20
N VAL A 4 16.27 -4.30 2.25
CA VAL A 4 14.84 -4.62 2.17
C VAL A 4 14.03 -3.35 2.38
N GLY A 5 13.27 -2.96 1.36
CA GLY A 5 12.28 -1.90 1.46
C GLY A 5 11.10 -2.38 2.30
N HIS A 6 10.61 -1.55 3.22
CA HIS A 6 9.44 -1.90 4.04
C HIS A 6 8.46 -0.75 4.19
N ARG A 7 7.23 -1.06 4.62
CA ARG A 7 6.17 -0.07 4.82
C ARG A 7 6.06 0.26 6.30
N GLU A 8 5.77 1.52 6.62
CA GLU A 8 5.63 1.95 8.02
C GLU A 8 4.21 1.76 8.57
N SER A 9 3.21 1.77 7.69
CA SER A 9 1.79 1.91 8.06
C SER A 9 0.83 1.11 7.18
N SER A 10 1.32 0.03 6.54
CA SER A 10 0.48 -0.87 5.74
C SER A 10 0.02 -2.06 6.58
N VAL A 11 -0.77 -1.81 7.63
CA VAL A 11 -1.32 -2.85 8.51
C VAL A 11 -2.34 -3.72 7.73
N PRO A 12 -2.36 -5.06 7.88
CA PRO A 12 -1.45 -5.92 8.64
C PRO A 12 -0.31 -6.54 7.80
N PHE A 13 0.07 -5.90 6.69
CA PHE A 13 1.02 -6.42 5.69
C PHE A 13 2.48 -6.12 6.04
N SER A 14 2.83 -4.85 6.19
CA SER A 14 4.16 -4.37 6.58
C SER A 14 3.98 -3.05 7.31
N TYR A 15 4.34 -3.01 8.59
CA TYR A 15 4.12 -1.87 9.46
C TYR A 15 5.05 -1.94 10.67
N TYR A 16 5.24 -0.81 11.36
CA TYR A 16 5.90 -0.82 12.66
C TYR A 16 4.93 -1.29 13.74
N ASP A 17 5.34 -2.28 14.53
CA ASP A 17 4.66 -2.61 15.77
C ASP A 17 4.96 -1.58 16.89
N ASN A 18 4.38 -1.82 18.06
CA ASN A 18 4.60 -0.96 19.23
C ASN A 18 6.04 -1.03 19.77
N GLN A 19 6.86 -1.98 19.31
CA GLN A 19 8.27 -2.16 19.66
C GLN A 19 9.21 -1.59 18.59
N GLN A 20 8.69 -0.84 17.60
CA GLN A 20 9.45 -0.31 16.46
C GLN A 20 10.07 -1.39 15.57
N LYS A 21 9.54 -2.62 15.60
CA LYS A 21 9.92 -3.69 14.67
C LYS A 21 9.01 -3.66 13.46
N VAL A 22 9.58 -3.89 12.29
CA VAL A 22 8.81 -4.06 11.06
C VAL A 22 8.25 -5.47 11.05
N VAL A 23 6.92 -5.57 11.05
CA VAL A 23 6.20 -6.85 11.10
C VAL A 23 5.03 -6.86 10.13
N GLY A 24 4.45 -8.05 9.92
CA GLY A 24 3.20 -8.25 9.19
C GLY A 24 3.30 -9.37 8.17
N TYR A 25 2.14 -9.75 7.63
CA TYR A 25 2.01 -10.87 6.69
C TYR A 25 2.98 -10.78 5.52
N SER A 26 3.08 -9.61 4.87
CA SER A 26 4.00 -9.43 3.75
C SER A 26 5.45 -9.34 4.21
N GLN A 27 5.70 -8.80 5.41
CA GLN A 27 7.05 -8.76 5.98
C GLN A 27 7.60 -10.18 6.24
N ASP A 28 6.74 -11.14 6.61
CA ASP A 28 7.14 -12.53 6.79
C ASP A 28 7.67 -13.15 5.50
N TYR A 29 7.07 -12.82 4.34
CA TYR A 29 7.65 -13.18 3.04
C TYR A 29 9.02 -12.54 2.81
N SER A 30 9.21 -11.27 3.19
CA SER A 30 10.53 -10.64 3.07
C SER A 30 11.58 -11.34 3.92
N ASN A 31 11.24 -11.74 5.14
CA ASN A 31 12.14 -12.48 6.03
C ASN A 31 12.51 -13.84 5.41
N ALA A 32 11.54 -14.57 4.85
CA ALA A 32 11.79 -15.83 4.17
C ALA A 32 12.71 -15.67 2.94
N ILE A 33 12.52 -14.60 2.15
CA ILE A 33 13.38 -14.29 0.99
C ILE A 33 14.81 -13.98 1.46
N VAL A 34 14.99 -13.20 2.52
CA VAL A 34 16.32 -12.90 3.07
C VAL A 34 17.05 -14.18 3.47
N GLU A 35 16.38 -15.10 4.16
CA GLU A 35 16.97 -16.37 4.56
C GLU A 35 17.31 -17.25 3.35
N ALA A 36 16.45 -17.28 2.33
CA ALA A 36 16.73 -17.96 1.07
C ALA A 36 17.95 -17.36 0.35
N VAL A 37 18.10 -16.03 0.34
CA VAL A 37 19.26 -15.35 -0.26
C VAL A 37 20.55 -15.67 0.52
N LYS A 38 20.53 -15.62 1.85
CA LYS A 38 21.68 -16.01 2.69
C LYS A 38 22.14 -17.43 2.36
N LYS A 39 21.21 -18.37 2.29
CA LYS A 39 21.47 -19.77 1.93
C LYS A 39 22.03 -19.89 0.51
N LYS A 40 21.42 -19.20 -0.46
CA LYS A 40 21.82 -19.27 -1.88
C LYS A 40 23.23 -18.71 -2.11
N LEU A 41 23.62 -17.68 -1.37
CA LEU A 41 24.94 -17.05 -1.47
C LEU A 41 25.98 -17.69 -0.54
N ASN A 42 25.60 -18.67 0.28
CA ASN A 42 26.42 -19.25 1.34
C ASN A 42 27.04 -18.19 2.27
N LYS A 43 26.25 -17.18 2.64
CA LYS A 43 26.64 -16.04 3.49
C LYS A 43 25.65 -15.88 4.64
N PRO A 44 25.78 -16.65 5.73
CA PRO A 44 24.85 -16.58 6.87
C PRO A 44 24.93 -15.23 7.60
N ASP A 45 26.06 -14.55 7.52
CA ASP A 45 26.39 -13.25 8.08
C ASP A 45 26.04 -12.08 7.15
N LEU A 46 25.32 -12.33 6.04
CA LEU A 46 24.91 -11.27 5.12
C LEU A 46 24.11 -10.20 5.87
N GLN A 47 24.69 -9.00 5.94
CA GLN A 47 24.05 -7.85 6.55
C GLN A 47 22.71 -7.54 5.87
N VAL A 48 21.67 -7.36 6.68
CA VAL A 48 20.32 -6.99 6.25
C VAL A 48 20.04 -5.56 6.72
N LYS A 49 19.67 -4.68 5.81
CA LYS A 49 19.27 -3.30 6.12
C LYS A 49 17.81 -3.09 5.74
N LEU A 50 17.01 -2.55 6.66
CA LEU A 50 15.63 -2.17 6.40
C LEU A 50 15.57 -0.68 6.06
N ILE A 51 14.86 -0.32 4.99
CA ILE A 51 14.64 1.09 4.60
C ILE A 51 13.13 1.36 4.46
N PRO A 52 12.59 2.39 5.12
CA PRO A 52 11.18 2.74 4.98
C PRO A 52 10.90 3.33 3.60
N ILE A 53 9.89 2.79 2.93
CA ILE A 53 9.42 3.26 1.61
C ILE A 53 7.94 3.65 1.64
N THR A 54 7.62 4.60 0.77
CA THR A 54 6.25 5.12 0.58
C THR A 54 5.66 4.61 -0.73
N SER A 55 4.35 4.74 -0.88
CA SER A 55 3.67 4.37 -2.13
C SER A 55 4.14 5.18 -3.34
N GLN A 56 4.72 6.37 -3.10
CA GLN A 56 5.09 7.39 -4.06
C GLN A 56 6.54 7.19 -4.52
N ASN A 57 7.46 6.91 -3.60
CA ASN A 57 8.89 6.80 -3.89
C ASN A 57 9.39 5.37 -4.15
N ARG A 58 8.58 4.32 -3.90
CA ARG A 58 9.03 2.92 -4.05
C ARG A 58 9.62 2.56 -5.42
N ILE A 59 9.04 3.02 -6.55
CA ILE A 59 9.58 2.68 -7.88
C ILE A 59 10.87 3.46 -8.17
N PRO A 60 10.93 4.79 -7.96
CA PRO A 60 12.19 5.52 -8.09
C PRO A 60 13.31 4.97 -7.21
N LEU A 61 13.01 4.60 -5.96
CA LEU A 61 13.99 4.03 -5.02
C LEU A 61 14.39 2.59 -5.36
N LEU A 62 13.55 1.85 -6.07
CA LEU A 62 13.92 0.53 -6.59
C LEU A 62 14.85 0.69 -7.79
N GLN A 63 14.50 1.57 -8.72
CA GLN A 63 15.24 1.77 -9.97
C GLN A 63 16.66 2.32 -9.76
N ASN A 64 16.87 3.14 -8.73
CA ASN A 64 18.18 3.67 -8.39
C ASN A 64 18.98 2.76 -7.43
N GLY A 65 18.46 1.58 -7.09
CA GLY A 65 19.14 0.62 -6.21
C GLY A 65 19.19 1.02 -4.73
N THR A 66 18.31 1.92 -4.26
CA THR A 66 18.25 2.25 -2.82
C THR A 66 17.82 1.05 -1.99
N PHE A 67 17.00 0.16 -2.55
CA PHE A 67 16.64 -1.13 -1.95
C PHE A 67 16.52 -2.22 -3.03
N ASP A 68 16.70 -3.48 -2.64
CA ASP A 68 16.73 -4.63 -3.57
C ASP A 68 15.32 -5.16 -3.86
N PHE A 69 14.48 -5.28 -2.82
CA PHE A 69 13.09 -5.72 -2.96
C PHE A 69 12.22 -5.26 -1.78
N GLU A 70 10.90 -5.30 -1.94
CA GLU A 70 9.93 -5.06 -0.87
C GLU A 70 8.75 -6.03 -0.94
N CYS A 71 8.26 -6.48 0.21
CA CYS A 71 6.98 -7.17 0.30
C CYS A 71 6.04 -6.35 1.20
N GLY A 72 5.04 -5.71 0.59
CA GLY A 72 4.12 -4.85 1.31
C GLY A 72 2.70 -4.93 0.76
N SER A 73 2.23 -3.79 0.26
CA SER A 73 0.86 -3.62 -0.23
C SER A 73 0.85 -3.00 -1.64
N THR A 74 1.81 -3.39 -2.47
CA THR A 74 1.99 -2.85 -3.82
C THR A 74 1.21 -3.69 -4.81
N THR A 75 0.20 -3.09 -5.43
CA THR A 75 -0.58 -3.73 -6.49
C THR A 75 0.29 -4.02 -7.70
N ASN A 76 0.31 -5.28 -8.13
CA ASN A 76 0.85 -5.70 -9.41
C ASN A 76 -0.12 -5.29 -10.53
N ASN A 77 0.32 -4.45 -11.47
CA ASN A 77 -0.46 -4.05 -12.64
C ASN A 77 0.46 -3.84 -13.86
N LEU A 78 -0.13 -3.84 -15.06
CA LEU A 78 0.62 -3.76 -16.32
C LEU A 78 1.47 -2.49 -16.45
N GLU A 79 1.00 -1.35 -15.93
CA GLU A 79 1.75 -0.10 -15.99
C GLU A 79 3.03 -0.17 -15.16
N ARG A 80 2.97 -0.79 -13.98
CA ARG A 80 4.13 -0.96 -13.09
C ARG A 80 5.08 -2.04 -13.56
N GLN A 81 4.58 -3.08 -14.22
CA GLN A 81 5.41 -4.14 -14.80
C GLN A 81 6.39 -3.58 -15.85
N LYS A 82 6.10 -2.43 -16.47
CA LYS A 82 7.03 -1.72 -17.36
C LYS A 82 8.22 -1.10 -16.63
N GLN A 83 8.13 -0.91 -15.31
CA GLN A 83 9.12 -0.18 -14.51
C GLN A 83 9.77 -1.04 -13.40
N ALA A 84 9.11 -2.13 -12.99
CA ALA A 84 9.55 -3.02 -11.93
C ALA A 84 8.99 -4.44 -12.16
N ALA A 85 9.74 -5.45 -11.73
CA ALA A 85 9.26 -6.83 -11.68
C ALA A 85 8.45 -7.09 -10.39
N PHE A 86 7.57 -8.09 -10.43
CA PHE A 86 6.75 -8.52 -9.30
C PHE A 86 6.93 -10.02 -9.06
N SER A 87 6.90 -10.44 -7.80
CA SER A 87 6.79 -11.84 -7.42
C SER A 87 5.40 -12.39 -7.74
N ASP A 88 5.18 -13.66 -7.38
CA ASP A 88 3.85 -14.23 -7.26
C ASP A 88 2.97 -13.39 -6.32
N THR A 89 1.66 -13.41 -6.59
CA THR A 89 0.69 -12.60 -5.85
C THR A 89 0.51 -13.14 -4.44
N ILE A 90 0.93 -12.36 -3.43
CA ILE A 90 0.81 -12.76 -2.02
C ILE A 90 -0.54 -12.41 -1.38
N PHE A 91 -1.31 -11.47 -1.96
CA PHE A 91 -2.62 -11.07 -1.43
C PHE A 91 -3.49 -10.38 -2.50
N VAL A 92 -4.81 -10.57 -2.43
CA VAL A 92 -5.79 -9.92 -3.32
C VAL A 92 -6.70 -8.99 -2.50
N VAL A 93 -6.81 -7.72 -2.92
CA VAL A 93 -7.68 -6.73 -2.26
C VAL A 93 -8.74 -6.18 -3.22
N GLY A 94 -9.95 -6.00 -2.70
CA GLY A 94 -10.98 -5.18 -3.34
C GLY A 94 -10.91 -3.74 -2.87
N THR A 95 -11.06 -2.77 -3.78
CA THR A 95 -11.15 -1.36 -3.42
C THR A 95 -12.49 -1.09 -2.75
N ARG A 96 -12.46 -0.53 -1.53
CA ARG A 96 -13.65 -0.14 -0.75
C ARG A 96 -13.47 1.24 -0.14
N LEU A 97 -14.57 1.87 0.24
CA LEU A 97 -14.57 3.13 0.98
C LEU A 97 -14.57 2.84 2.48
N LEU A 98 -13.87 3.67 3.25
CA LEU A 98 -13.95 3.65 4.71
C LEU A 98 -14.62 4.95 5.16
N THR A 99 -15.71 4.85 5.92
CA THR A 99 -16.49 6.00 6.40
C THR A 99 -16.89 5.81 7.86
N LYS A 100 -17.31 6.88 8.54
CA LYS A 100 -17.79 6.83 9.93
C LYS A 100 -19.11 6.03 9.99
N LYS A 101 -19.26 5.17 11.00
CA LYS A 101 -20.54 4.52 11.32
C LYS A 101 -21.60 5.58 11.63
N GLY A 102 -22.83 5.35 11.15
CA GLY A 102 -23.92 6.33 11.22
C GLY A 102 -23.85 7.48 10.21
N GLY A 103 -22.80 7.55 9.37
CA GLY A 103 -22.71 8.55 8.31
C GLY A 103 -23.48 8.18 7.04
N ASP A 104 -23.76 9.20 6.22
CA ASP A 104 -24.63 9.13 5.03
C ASP A 104 -24.00 8.41 3.83
N ILE A 105 -22.69 8.14 3.87
CA ILE A 105 -21.99 7.47 2.77
C ILE A 105 -22.31 5.98 2.79
N LYS A 106 -23.06 5.52 1.78
CA LYS A 106 -23.45 4.13 1.54
C LYS A 106 -22.91 3.60 0.22
N ASP A 107 -22.55 4.46 -0.71
CA ASP A 107 -21.89 4.09 -1.97
C ASP A 107 -21.05 5.25 -2.54
N PHE A 108 -20.33 5.00 -3.64
CA PHE A 108 -19.52 5.97 -4.37
C PHE A 108 -20.30 7.23 -4.80
N PRO A 109 -21.54 7.16 -5.30
CA PRO A 109 -22.33 8.36 -5.64
C PRO A 109 -22.50 9.36 -4.49
N ASP A 110 -22.53 8.88 -3.24
CA ASP A 110 -22.68 9.75 -2.06
C ASP A 110 -21.44 10.60 -1.78
N LEU A 111 -20.32 10.33 -2.46
CA LEU A 111 -19.10 11.12 -2.36
C LEU A 111 -19.20 12.45 -3.12
N LYS A 112 -20.22 12.65 -3.97
CA LYS A 112 -20.36 13.87 -4.78
C LYS A 112 -20.37 15.12 -3.89
N GLY A 113 -19.42 16.02 -4.13
CA GLY A 113 -19.27 17.27 -3.36
C GLY A 113 -18.65 17.09 -1.96
N LYS A 114 -18.17 15.89 -1.61
CA LYS A 114 -17.49 15.62 -0.34
C LYS A 114 -15.96 15.64 -0.50
N ALA A 115 -15.26 15.94 0.59
CA ALA A 115 -13.81 15.80 0.64
C ALA A 115 -13.44 14.32 0.83
N VAL A 116 -12.60 13.79 -0.06
CA VAL A 116 -12.17 12.38 -0.04
C VAL A 116 -10.66 12.32 0.15
N VAL A 117 -10.22 11.55 1.14
CA VAL A 117 -8.81 11.34 1.41
C VAL A 117 -8.34 10.06 0.73
N VAL A 118 -7.26 10.14 -0.04
CA VAL A 118 -6.61 8.97 -0.65
C VAL A 118 -5.11 9.08 -0.48
N THR A 119 -4.46 7.96 -0.15
CA THR A 119 -3.00 7.91 -0.12
C THR A 119 -2.44 8.06 -1.53
N SER A 120 -1.52 9.00 -1.74
CA SER A 120 -0.89 9.20 -3.06
C SER A 120 -0.12 7.96 -3.53
N GLY A 121 0.02 7.80 -4.85
CA GLY A 121 0.70 6.64 -5.47
C GLY A 121 -0.09 5.33 -5.44
N ARG A 122 -1.37 5.32 -5.02
CA ARG A 122 -2.27 4.16 -5.11
C ARG A 122 -3.09 4.20 -6.42
N PRO A 123 -3.39 3.05 -7.04
CA PRO A 123 -4.32 2.99 -8.19
C PRO A 123 -5.67 3.64 -7.90
N LEU A 124 -6.15 3.56 -6.65
CA LEU A 124 -7.40 4.21 -6.21
C LEU A 124 -7.42 5.73 -6.47
N LYS A 125 -6.27 6.42 -6.38
CA LYS A 125 -6.20 7.85 -6.69
C LYS A 125 -6.57 8.11 -8.15
N PHE A 126 -6.06 7.28 -9.07
CA PHE A 126 -6.38 7.39 -10.50
C PHE A 126 -7.85 7.06 -10.78
N CYS A 127 -8.42 6.05 -10.10
CA CYS A 127 -9.84 5.75 -10.18
C CYS A 127 -10.70 6.93 -9.71
N CYS A 128 -10.37 7.55 -8.56
CA CYS A 128 -11.11 8.73 -8.08
C CYS A 128 -10.98 9.93 -9.03
N ILE A 129 -9.77 10.19 -9.58
CA ILE A 129 -9.57 11.25 -10.58
C ILE A 129 -10.39 10.97 -11.85
N SER A 130 -10.42 9.72 -12.30
CA SER A 130 -11.22 9.30 -13.46
C SER A 130 -12.72 9.48 -13.22
N LEU A 131 -13.22 9.18 -12.01
CA LEU A 131 -14.62 9.41 -11.61
C LEU A 131 -14.97 10.90 -11.52
N THR A 132 -14.07 11.74 -11.01
CA THR A 132 -14.25 13.21 -11.01
C THR A 132 -14.33 13.75 -12.45
N LYS A 133 -13.47 13.27 -13.36
CA LYS A 133 -13.46 13.70 -14.77
C LYS A 133 -14.65 13.18 -15.57
N SER A 134 -15.01 11.91 -15.44
CA SER A 134 -16.07 11.27 -16.23
C SER A 134 -17.48 11.60 -15.75
N LYS A 135 -17.71 11.67 -14.43
CA LYS A 135 -19.06 11.87 -13.85
C LYS A 135 -19.30 13.28 -13.28
N ARG A 136 -18.35 14.23 -13.42
CA ARG A 136 -18.42 15.59 -12.80
C ARG A 136 -18.72 15.54 -11.30
N TRP A 137 -18.14 14.56 -10.59
CA TRP A 137 -18.24 14.49 -9.14
C TRP A 137 -17.20 15.43 -8.55
N GLY A 138 -17.62 16.62 -8.13
CA GLY A 138 -16.78 17.68 -7.52
C GLY A 138 -16.19 17.29 -6.16
N CYS A 139 -15.52 16.14 -6.07
CA CYS A 139 -14.84 15.68 -4.87
C CYS A 139 -13.50 16.39 -4.72
N VAL A 140 -13.25 16.96 -3.54
CA VAL A 140 -11.93 17.53 -3.21
C VAL A 140 -11.03 16.39 -2.75
N LEU A 141 -10.03 16.05 -3.57
CA LEU A 141 -9.06 15.01 -3.29
C LEU A 141 -7.95 15.53 -2.38
N LEU A 142 -7.93 15.05 -1.13
CA LEU A 142 -6.85 15.33 -0.19
C LEU A 142 -5.84 14.18 -0.23
N ALA A 143 -4.65 14.43 -0.78
CA ALA A 143 -3.56 13.47 -0.78
C ALA A 143 -2.78 13.54 0.55
N ARG A 144 -3.16 12.73 1.54
CA ARG A 144 -2.49 12.68 2.86
C ARG A 144 -2.17 11.25 3.29
N LYS A 145 -1.09 11.08 4.07
CA LYS A 145 -0.84 9.85 4.84
C LYS A 145 -1.95 9.76 5.90
N THR A 146 -2.77 8.72 5.84
CA THR A 146 -3.95 8.60 6.72
C THR A 146 -3.79 7.37 7.59
N THR A 147 -3.83 7.57 8.90
CA THR A 147 -3.85 6.50 9.89
C THR A 147 -5.29 6.29 10.34
N VAL A 148 -5.84 5.11 10.10
CA VAL A 148 -7.16 4.72 10.61
C VAL A 148 -6.97 4.32 12.08
N THR A 149 -7.48 5.12 13.00
CA THR A 149 -7.41 4.82 14.44
C THR A 149 -8.50 3.83 14.83
N ARG A 150 -8.14 2.82 15.64
CA ARG A 150 -9.08 1.79 16.14
C ARG A 150 -10.18 2.35 17.06
N SER A 151 -9.98 3.53 17.66
CA SER A 151 -10.92 4.14 18.61
C SER A 151 -12.15 4.78 17.95
N ALA A 152 -12.10 5.07 16.65
CA ALA A 152 -13.23 5.64 15.94
C ALA A 152 -14.10 4.55 15.29
N PRO A 153 -15.44 4.68 15.32
CA PRO A 153 -16.34 3.67 14.78
C PRO A 153 -16.38 3.77 13.25
N TRP A 154 -15.51 3.04 12.57
CA TRP A 154 -15.45 3.00 11.10
C TRP A 154 -16.28 1.85 10.52
N LYS A 155 -16.86 2.05 9.32
CA LYS A 155 -17.46 1.01 8.49
C LYS A 155 -16.82 1.00 7.11
N ALA A 156 -16.60 -0.21 6.57
CA ALA A 156 -16.22 -0.40 5.17
C ALA A 156 -17.49 -0.45 4.31
N VAL A 157 -17.45 0.26 3.19
CA VAL A 157 -18.54 0.33 2.21
C VAL A 157 -18.02 -0.22 0.89
N ALA A 158 -18.66 -1.27 0.39
CA ALA A 158 -18.35 -1.83 -0.92
C ALA A 158 -18.99 -0.96 -2.01
N PRO A 159 -18.32 -0.74 -3.15
CA PRO A 159 -19.01 -0.23 -4.34
C PRO A 159 -20.12 -1.19 -4.74
N SER A 160 -21.26 -0.65 -5.15
CA SER A 160 -22.24 -1.43 -5.91
C SER A 160 -21.60 -1.91 -7.23
N PRO A 161 -21.99 -3.08 -7.77
CA PRO A 161 -21.61 -3.47 -9.12
C PRO A 161 -21.99 -2.35 -10.09
N LEU A 162 -21.06 -1.96 -10.97
CA LEU A 162 -21.31 -1.00 -12.05
C LEU A 162 -22.23 -1.60 -13.10
#